data_AF-A0A5M9H861-F1
#
_entry.id   AF-A0A5M9H861-F1
#
_cell.length_a   1.000
_cell.length_b   1.000
_cell.length_c   1.000
_cell.angle_alpha   90.00
_cell.angle_beta   90.00
_cell.angle_gamma   90.00
#
_symmetry.space_group_name_H-M   'P 1'
#
loop_
_entity.id
_entity.type
_entity.pdbx_description
1 polymer ?
#
loop_
_entity_poly.entity_id
_entity_poly.type
_entity_poly.pdbx_seq_one_letter_code
_entity_poly.pdbx_strand_id
1 'polypeptide(L)' 'MELILKSNNEESLAKIIALAKTLNVVVEKRRTDFNKTTRVDLKNRIVSFKANNLSSFGDAAEWEKSQRSDRELPFS' A
#
# COMPACT_ATOMS: atom_id res chain seq x y z
N MET A 1 -28.18 -2.57 28.19
CA MET A 1 -26.98 -3.40 27.99
C MET A 1 -26.35 -2.99 26.68
N GLU A 2 -25.04 -2.79 26.64
CA GLU A 2 -24.31 -2.30 25.46
C GLU A 2 -23.36 -3.39 24.93
N LEU A 3 -23.22 -3.47 23.61
CA LEU A 3 -22.41 -4.51 22.95
C LEU A 3 -21.38 -3.86 22.02
N ILE A 4 -20.10 -4.11 22.29
CA ILE A 4 -18.97 -3.52 21.56
C ILE A 4 -18.39 -4.57 20.60
N LEU A 5 -18.47 -4.29 19.30
CA LEU A 5 -17.94 -5.16 18.25
C LEU A 5 -16.59 -4.63 17.75
N LYS A 6 -15.54 -5.45 17.87
CA LYS A 6 -14.21 -5.19 17.29
C LYS A 6 -13.89 -6.28 16.27
N SER A 7 -13.80 -5.91 15.01
CA SER A 7 -13.43 -6.82 13.92
C SER A 7 -12.69 -6.04 12.83
N ASN A 8 -11.76 -6.71 12.15
CA ASN A 8 -11.05 -6.22 10.98
C ASN A 8 -11.71 -6.65 9.66
N ASN A 9 -12.76 -7.47 9.72
CA ASN A 9 -13.49 -7.93 8.54
C ASN A 9 -14.68 -7.01 8.27
N GLU A 10 -14.54 -6.14 7.27
CA GLU A 10 -15.56 -5.16 6.89
C GLU A 10 -16.86 -5.81 6.39
N GLU A 11 -16.78 -6.96 5.74
CA GLU A 11 -17.95 -7.65 5.19
C GLU A 11 -18.84 -8.20 6.32
N SER A 12 -18.22 -8.84 7.32
CA SER A 12 -18.93 -9.35 8.50
C SER A 12 -19.55 -8.22 9.31
N LEU A 13 -18.85 -7.10 9.47
CA LEU A 13 -19.39 -5.92 10.15
C LEU A 13 -20.59 -5.34 9.41
N ALA A 14 -20.56 -5.28 8.07
CA ALA A 14 -21.69 -4.80 7.27
C ALA A 14 -22.94 -5.67 7.47
N LYS A 15 -22.79 -7.00 7.47
CA LYS A 15 -23.89 -7.95 7.71
C LYS A 15 -24.50 -7.77 9.10
N ILE A 16 -23.67 -7.60 10.12
CA ILE A 16 -24.13 -7.39 11.51
C ILE A 16 -24.85 -6.04 11.66
N ILE A 17 -24.33 -4.97 11.04
CA ILE A 17 -24.97 -3.65 11.07
C ILE A 17 -26.33 -3.70 10.35
N ALA A 18 -26.43 -4.41 9.22
CA ALA A 18 -27.69 -4.58 8.51
C ALA A 18 -28.74 -5.27 9.38
N LEU A 19 -28.35 -6.35 10.06
CA LEU A 19 -29.23 -7.07 10.99
C LEU A 19 -29.64 -6.19 12.18
N ALA A 20 -28.70 -5.44 12.77
CA ALA A 20 -28.99 -4.53 13.87
C ALA A 20 -30.01 -3.45 13.46
N LYS A 21 -29.90 -2.91 12.24
CA LYS A 21 -30.89 -1.98 11.68
C LYS A 21 -32.27 -2.61 11.52
N THR A 22 -32.35 -3.86 11.05
CA THR A 22 -33.65 -4.55 10.93
C THR A 22 -34.33 -4.77 12.29
N LEU A 23 -33.53 -4.85 13.36
CA LEU A 23 -34.00 -5.01 14.73
C LEU A 23 -34.21 -3.68 15.47
N ASN A 24 -34.14 -2.53 14.77
CA ASN A 24 -34.23 -1.18 15.36
C ASN A 24 -33.22 -0.93 16.50
N VAL A 25 -32.04 -1.55 16.42
CA VAL A 25 -30.95 -1.30 17.37
C VAL A 25 -30.14 -0.09 16.92
N VAL A 26 -29.90 0.85 17.83
CA VAL A 26 -29.05 2.03 17.56
C VAL A 26 -27.59 1.60 17.51
N VAL A 27 -26.90 1.90 16.40
CA VAL A 27 -25.49 1.54 16.18
C VAL A 27 -24.63 2.80 16.07
N GLU A 28 -23.68 2.96 16.99
CA GLU A 28 -22.71 4.04 16.96
C GLU A 28 -21.38 3.54 16.34
N LYS A 29 -20.99 4.09 15.17
CA LYS A 29 -19.71 3.75 14.53
C LYS A 29 -18.62 4.72 14.98
N ARG A 30 -17.81 4.32 15.96
CA ARG A 30 -16.56 5.04 16.27
C ARG A 30 -15.53 4.74 15.18
N ARG A 31 -15.39 5.67 14.22
CA ARG A 31 -14.30 5.62 13.24
C ARG A 31 -13.02 6.03 13.96
N THR A 32 -12.18 5.06 14.26
CA THR A 32 -10.77 5.33 14.55
C THR A 32 -10.09 5.69 13.22
N ASP A 33 -9.51 6.89 13.10
CA ASP A 33 -8.83 7.42 11.90
C ASP A 33 -7.53 6.66 11.54
N PHE A 34 -7.58 5.33 11.44
CA PHE A 34 -6.45 4.47 11.08
C PHE A 34 -5.89 4.74 9.68
N ASN A 35 -6.63 5.46 8.83
CA ASN A 35 -6.30 5.59 7.40
C ASN A 35 -5.28 6.70 7.11
N LYS A 36 -5.13 7.71 7.98
CA LYS A 36 -4.14 8.79 7.77
C LYS A 36 -2.72 8.32 8.08
N THR A 37 -2.54 7.67 9.22
CA THR A 37 -1.22 7.22 9.70
C THR A 37 -0.64 6.14 8.80
N THR A 38 -1.45 5.14 8.44
CA THR A 38 -1.05 4.04 7.55
C THR A 38 -0.62 4.51 6.17
N ARG A 39 -1.29 5.51 5.58
CA ARG A 39 -0.91 6.07 4.27
C ARG A 39 0.40 6.85 4.34
N VAL A 40 0.66 7.57 5.43
CA VAL A 40 1.91 8.30 5.64
C VAL A 40 3.07 7.32 5.82
N ASP A 41 2.88 6.26 6.60
CA ASP A 41 3.90 5.23 6.80
C ASP A 41 4.23 4.48 5.51
N LEU A 42 3.21 4.16 4.71
CA LEU A 42 3.38 3.51 3.41
C LEU A 42 4.12 4.43 2.42
N LYS A 43 3.77 5.72 2.39
CA LYS A 43 4.48 6.74 1.59
C LYS A 43 5.96 6.82 1.97
N ASN A 44 6.26 6.92 3.26
CA ASN A 44 7.63 7.01 3.75
C ASN A 44 8.43 5.76 3.38
N ARG A 45 7.83 4.58 3.53
CA ARG A 45 8.45 3.30 3.18
C ARG A 45 8.73 3.13 1.69
N ILE A 46 7.88 3.67 0.81
CA ILE A 46 8.13 3.69 -0.65
C ILE A 46 9.26 4.66 -0.98
N VAL A 47 9.25 5.87 -0.44
CA VAL A 47 10.29 6.88 -0.72
C VAL A 47 11.65 6.43 -0.22
N SER A 48 11.71 5.79 0.94
CA SER A 48 12.94 5.23 1.50
C SER A 48 13.28 3.83 0.96
N PHE A 49 12.54 3.32 -0.02
CA PHE A 49 12.78 1.98 -0.55
C PHE A 49 14.13 1.94 -1.26
N LYS A 50 15.04 1.12 -0.74
CA LYS A 50 16.30 0.77 -1.39
C LYS A 50 16.34 -0.74 -1.54
N ALA A 51 16.51 -1.22 -2.77
CA ALA A 51 16.68 -2.65 -3.00
C ALA A 51 18.02 -3.11 -2.41
N ASN A 52 17.99 -4.16 -1.57
CA ASN A 52 19.21 -4.78 -1.04
C ASN A 52 19.93 -5.63 -2.09
N ASN A 53 19.19 -6.09 -3.10
CA ASN A 53 19.69 -6.94 -4.16
C ASN A 53 19.96 -6.11 -5.41
N LEU A 54 20.98 -6.50 -6.19
CA LEU A 54 21.19 -5.91 -7.50
C LEU A 54 19.95 -6.13 -8.38
N SER A 55 19.65 -5.11 -9.19
CA SER A 55 18.56 -5.17 -10.16
C SER A 55 18.71 -6.40 -11.06
N SER A 56 17.65 -7.19 -11.20
CA SER A 56 17.61 -8.32 -12.16
C SER A 56 17.72 -7.85 -13.62
N PHE A 57 17.51 -6.55 -13.87
CA PHE A 57 17.65 -5.93 -15.19
C PHE A 57 19.09 -5.47 -15.50
N GLY A 58 20.04 -5.68 -14.58
CA GLY A 58 21.43 -5.22 -14.73
C GLY A 58 21.61 -3.71 -14.53
N ASP A 59 22.80 -3.20 -14.85
CA ASP A 59 23.07 -1.77 -14.88
C ASP A 59 22.53 -1.15 -16.18
N ALA A 60 21.68 -0.13 -16.04
CA ALA A 60 21.11 0.58 -17.18
C ALA A 60 22.19 1.24 -18.05
N ALA A 61 23.29 1.68 -17.44
CA ALA A 61 24.41 2.29 -18.17
C ALA A 61 25.17 1.25 -19.01
N GLU A 62 25.35 0.03 -18.50
CA GLU A 62 25.93 -1.07 -19.28
C GLU A 62 25.00 -1.51 -20.41
N TRP A 63 23.69 -1.60 -20.14
CA TRP A 63 22.71 -1.94 -21.16
C TRP A 63 22.70 -0.92 -22.31
N GLU A 64 22.71 0.38 -22.00
CA GLU A 64 22.75 1.43 -23.03
C GLU A 64 23.98 1.30 -23.92
N LYS A 65 25.17 1.08 -23.33
CA LYS A 65 26.41 0.87 -24.09
C LYS A 65 26.33 -0.37 -24.99
N SER A 66 25.76 -1.46 -24.48
CA SER A 66 25.62 -2.71 -25.25
C SER A 66 24.72 -2.58 -26.49
N GLN A 67 23.73 -1.69 -26.45
CA GLN A 67 22.77 -1.49 -27.55
C GLN A 67 23.21 -0.42 -28.54
N ARG A 68 24.14 0.47 -28.15
CA ARG A 68 24.54 1.64 -28.92
C ARG A 68 26.07 1.71 -29.04
N SER A 69 26.59 0.87 -29.92
CA SER A 69 27.98 0.89 -30.36
C SER A 69 28.33 2.11 -31.23
N ASP A 70 27.33 2.87 -31.68
CA ASP A 70 27.47 4.10 -32.47
C ASP A 70 27.85 5.34 -31.63
N ARG A 71 27.78 5.25 -30.29
CA ARG A 71 28.20 6.34 -29.38
C ARG A 71 29.69 6.36 -29.08
N GLU A 72 30.44 5.32 -29.42
CA GLU A 72 31.90 5.31 -29.24
C GLU A 72 32.55 6.04 -30.43
N LEU A 73 32.89 7.31 -30.23
CA LEU A 73 33.68 8.08 -31.19
C LEU A 73 35.15 7.63 -31.09
N PRO A 74 35.83 7.33 -32.22
CA PRO A 74 37.19 6.77 -32.25
C PRO A 74 38.30 7.81 -31.94
N PHE A 75 38.01 8.82 -31.10
CA PHE A 75 38.92 9.92 -30.80
C PHE A 75 39.09 10.20 -29.30
N SER A 76 39.01 9.18 -28.45
CA SER A 76 39.54 9.23 -27.08
C SER A 76 40.98 8.76 -27.04
#